data_AF-A0A7K9XW77-F1
#
_entry.id   AF-A0A7K9XW77-F1
#
_cell.length_a   1.000
_cell.length_b   1.000
_cell.length_c   1.000
_cell.angle_alpha   90.00
_cell.angle_beta   90.00
_cell.angle_gamma   90.00
#
_symmetry.space_group_name_H-M   'P 1'
#
loop_
_entity.id
_entity.type
_entity.pdbx_description
1 polymer ?
#
loop_
_entity_poly.entity_id
_entity_poly.type
_entity_poly.pdbx_seq_one_letter_code
_entity_poly.pdbx_strand_id
1 'polypeptide(L)'
;GDPLLQPYLPSRHGPRHPHRHVRDCQPLRYGNVTHETWPSDNRTGGPVATTRTFVSYVPPGGEDRRAVYGHFTFVRNPLRTFSVLEPGGAGGCGAHRRAPVEETAKLRQCLVAQNGGYFDMGTGECLGNVVSDGKLVRNSGGLQNAQFGIRKDGTMVFGYLSEEDVLDQANPFVQLVSGVVWLLRDGEVYIRQSQMAECDEVQTTGTFDKFINVISARTAVGHDRQGQLVLVHVDGQTESRGVNLWEMAEFLKQQGIVNAINLDGGGSATLVLNGTLASYPSEHCSFDNMWRCPRSISTIVCVHEPACEPADCSGHGDCVEGECRCAGGFWTGSACDVLDCGPSNCSLHGVCTDTGCRCDAGWSGSSCDEECPMGWYGPNCQAPCACEHTCPCDRETGSCNGTYDSAVQEQLNRAGQCLASQNKGRSKEKLSLSEKTWVSMTSVLALLLLISAAGNAGLFLKARSERRRESSRYLYQPLLEMNGE
;
A
#
# COMPACT_ATOMS: atom_id res chain seq x y z
N GLY A 1 -8.21 -32.74 13.43
CA GLY A 1 -8.04 -31.29 13.25
C GLY A 1 -6.61 -30.95 13.56
N ASP A 2 -6.03 -29.97 12.87
CA ASP A 2 -4.65 -29.53 13.13
C ASP A 2 -4.52 -28.92 14.54
N PRO A 3 -3.39 -29.13 15.25
CA PRO A 3 -3.20 -28.60 16.59
C PRO A 3 -3.22 -27.07 16.59
N LEU A 4 -4.20 -26.51 17.31
CA LEU A 4 -4.34 -25.07 17.52
C LEU A 4 -3.21 -24.55 18.41
N LEU A 5 -2.65 -23.40 18.04
CA LEU A 5 -1.64 -22.70 18.83
C LEU A 5 -2.33 -21.69 19.76
N GLN A 6 -2.65 -22.11 20.98
CA GLN A 6 -3.37 -21.29 21.95
C GLN A 6 -2.50 -21.02 23.18
N PRO A 7 -2.32 -19.75 23.59
CA PRO A 7 -1.56 -19.42 24.81
C PRO A 7 -2.33 -19.76 26.10
N TYR A 8 -3.66 -19.72 26.04
CA TYR A 8 -4.54 -19.91 27.19
C TYR A 8 -5.62 -20.96 26.90
N LEU A 9 -6.25 -21.49 27.94
CA LEU A 9 -7.38 -22.40 27.81
C LEU A 9 -8.60 -21.68 27.18
N PRO A 10 -9.45 -22.39 26.40
CA PRO A 10 -10.49 -21.77 25.55
C PRO A 10 -11.50 -20.86 26.26
N SER A 11 -11.68 -20.95 27.57
CA SER A 11 -12.63 -20.12 28.31
C SER A 11 -12.06 -18.80 28.82
N ARG A 12 -10.74 -18.55 28.66
CA ARG A 12 -10.05 -17.40 29.29
C ARG A 12 -8.86 -16.96 28.44
N HIS A 13 -8.83 -15.69 28.04
CA HIS A 13 -7.66 -15.07 27.40
C HIS A 13 -7.04 -14.05 28.36
N GLY A 14 -5.71 -14.01 28.42
CA GLY A 14 -4.94 -13.06 29.25
C GLY A 14 -4.86 -13.41 30.74
N PRO A 15 -3.98 -12.71 31.48
CA PRO A 15 -3.90 -12.81 32.94
C PRO A 15 -5.00 -12.00 33.63
N ARG A 16 -5.19 -12.26 34.93
CA ARG A 16 -6.18 -11.63 35.82
C ARG A 16 -5.60 -10.56 36.72
N HIS A 17 -4.28 -10.52 36.87
CA HIS A 17 -3.64 -9.52 37.71
C HIS A 17 -3.70 -8.13 37.05
N PRO A 18 -3.77 -7.05 37.86
CA PRO A 18 -3.83 -5.69 37.34
C PRO A 18 -2.47 -5.25 36.77
N HIS A 19 -2.48 -4.17 35.98
CA HIS A 19 -1.26 -3.50 35.46
C HIS A 19 -0.21 -3.22 36.55
N ARG A 20 -0.65 -2.87 37.76
CA ARG A 20 0.23 -2.66 38.93
C ARG A 20 1.13 -3.88 39.20
N HIS A 21 0.60 -5.09 39.08
CA HIS A 21 1.38 -6.31 39.28
C HIS A 21 2.50 -6.44 38.24
N VAL A 22 2.20 -6.16 36.96
CA VAL A 22 3.20 -6.18 35.88
C VAL A 22 4.33 -5.19 36.17
N ARG A 23 3.98 -3.98 36.62
CA ARG A 23 4.96 -2.95 37.00
C ARG A 23 5.80 -3.37 38.20
N ASP A 24 5.20 -3.95 39.23
CA ASP A 24 5.90 -4.29 40.46
C ASP A 24 6.79 -5.55 40.30
N CYS A 25 6.47 -6.42 39.33
CA CYS A 25 7.21 -7.65 39.03
C CYS A 25 8.23 -7.54 37.88
N GLN A 26 8.30 -6.41 37.17
CA GLN A 26 9.28 -6.23 36.10
C GLN A 26 10.71 -6.00 36.63
N PRO A 27 11.76 -6.20 35.81
CA PRO A 27 13.13 -5.91 36.21
C PRO A 27 13.34 -4.44 36.63
N LEU A 28 14.02 -4.22 37.76
CA LEU A 28 14.26 -2.88 38.34
C LEU A 28 14.87 -1.87 37.35
N ARG A 29 15.63 -2.32 36.34
CA ARG A 29 16.23 -1.44 35.31
C ARG A 29 15.19 -0.61 34.54
N TYR A 30 13.94 -1.06 34.49
CA TYR A 30 12.85 -0.39 33.78
C TYR A 30 12.00 0.53 34.68
N GLY A 31 12.32 0.59 35.98
CA GLY A 31 11.62 1.43 36.94
C GLY A 31 10.11 1.16 36.96
N ASN A 32 9.33 2.23 36.81
CA ASN A 32 7.86 2.18 36.83
C ASN A 32 7.22 2.14 35.43
N VAL A 33 8.01 2.15 34.37
CA VAL A 33 7.51 2.22 32.99
C VAL A 33 7.44 0.81 32.41
N THR A 34 6.25 0.40 31.98
CA THR A 34 5.97 -0.97 31.49
C THR A 34 5.83 -1.05 29.97
N HIS A 35 6.17 0.03 29.25
CA HIS A 35 6.16 0.11 27.80
C HIS A 35 7.38 0.90 27.31
N GLU A 36 7.76 0.70 26.06
CA GLU A 36 8.76 1.51 25.36
C GLU A 36 8.09 2.40 24.32
N THR A 37 8.67 3.57 24.08
CA THR A 37 8.24 4.51 23.04
C THR A 37 9.36 4.76 22.05
N TRP A 38 9.01 4.93 20.78
CA TRP A 38 9.96 5.26 19.72
C TRP A 38 9.32 6.16 18.67
N PRO A 39 9.97 7.23 18.21
CA PRO A 39 9.43 8.06 17.13
C PRO A 39 9.37 7.25 15.82
N SER A 40 8.23 7.26 15.14
CA SER A 40 8.13 6.63 13.83
C SER A 40 8.95 7.37 12.77
N ASP A 41 9.50 6.62 11.82
CA ASP A 41 10.01 7.15 10.56
C ASP A 41 8.94 8.02 9.90
N ASN A 42 9.29 9.23 9.44
CA ASN A 42 8.38 10.16 8.76
C ASN A 42 8.80 10.46 7.32
N ARG A 43 9.78 9.73 6.78
CA ARG A 43 10.25 9.90 5.39
C ARG A 43 9.17 9.46 4.41
N THR A 44 8.86 10.32 3.44
CA THR A 44 7.89 10.05 2.37
C THR A 44 8.54 9.49 1.10
N GLY A 45 9.82 9.76 0.87
CA GLY A 45 10.50 9.31 -0.34
C GLY A 45 10.72 7.78 -0.40
N GLY A 46 10.53 7.21 -1.59
CA GLY A 46 10.75 5.79 -1.88
C GLY A 46 9.50 4.92 -1.65
N PRO A 47 9.63 3.58 -1.72
CA PRO A 47 8.48 2.70 -1.56
C PRO A 47 7.97 2.71 -0.10
N VAL A 48 6.64 2.75 0.08
CA VAL A 48 5.96 2.67 1.38
C VAL A 48 6.39 1.42 2.17
N ALA A 49 6.49 0.29 1.50
CA ALA A 49 6.87 -0.98 2.09
C ALA A 49 7.95 -1.67 1.25
N THR A 50 8.95 -2.27 1.92
CA THR A 50 9.92 -3.15 1.29
C THR A 50 9.85 -4.52 1.95
N THR A 51 9.35 -5.52 1.22
CA THR A 51 9.28 -6.91 1.68
C THR A 51 10.49 -7.70 1.22
N ARG A 52 11.11 -8.42 2.16
CA ARG A 52 12.26 -9.32 1.93
C ARG A 52 11.88 -10.73 2.36
N THR A 53 11.83 -11.63 1.39
CA THR A 53 11.68 -13.07 1.64
C THR A 53 12.99 -13.64 2.16
N PHE A 54 12.93 -14.54 3.12
CA PHE A 54 14.09 -15.29 3.59
C PHE A 54 13.81 -16.79 3.67
N VAL A 55 14.88 -17.55 3.48
CA VAL A 55 14.98 -18.95 3.88
C VAL A 55 16.21 -19.06 4.76
N SER A 56 16.02 -19.37 6.04
CA SER A 56 17.09 -19.41 7.04
C SER A 56 17.09 -20.74 7.77
N TYR A 57 18.26 -21.14 8.27
CA TYR A 57 18.40 -22.34 9.08
C TYR A 57 18.33 -21.97 10.56
N VAL A 58 17.48 -22.67 11.31
CA VAL A 58 17.30 -22.48 12.76
C VAL A 58 17.52 -23.83 13.47
N PRO A 59 18.48 -23.95 14.40
CA PRO A 59 19.59 -23.02 14.63
C PRO A 59 20.51 -22.91 13.39
N PRO A 60 21.35 -21.87 13.30
CA PRO A 60 22.19 -21.61 12.11
C PRO A 60 23.27 -22.67 11.83
N GLY A 61 23.56 -23.55 12.80
CA GLY A 61 24.50 -24.66 12.67
C GLY A 61 24.06 -25.88 13.48
N GLY A 62 24.67 -27.03 13.20
CA GLY A 62 24.32 -28.33 13.80
C GLY A 62 23.54 -29.24 12.84
N GLU A 63 23.44 -30.52 13.21
CA GLU A 63 22.74 -31.54 12.42
C GLU A 63 21.21 -31.38 12.46
N ASP A 64 20.66 -30.85 13.56
CA ASP A 64 19.22 -30.63 13.77
C ASP A 64 18.68 -29.32 13.15
N ARG A 65 19.44 -28.69 12.25
CA ARG A 65 19.03 -27.43 11.62
C ARG A 65 17.81 -27.65 10.73
N ARG A 66 16.83 -26.75 10.85
CA ARG A 66 15.63 -26.76 10.01
C ARG A 66 15.52 -25.49 9.18
N ALA A 67 15.10 -25.65 7.93
CA ALA A 67 14.83 -24.53 7.05
C ALA A 67 13.50 -23.88 7.44
N VAL A 68 13.54 -22.57 7.64
CA VAL A 68 12.41 -21.73 8.01
C VAL A 68 12.21 -20.69 6.90
N TYR A 69 10.98 -20.58 6.44
CA TYR A 69 10.56 -19.68 5.36
C TYR A 69 9.79 -18.52 5.98
N GLY A 70 10.02 -17.30 5.48
CA GLY A 70 9.31 -16.16 6.00
C GLY A 70 9.63 -14.86 5.27
N HIS A 71 9.11 -13.78 5.83
CA HIS A 71 9.19 -12.45 5.26
C HIS A 71 9.44 -11.42 6.36
N PHE A 72 10.30 -10.45 6.07
CA PHE A 72 10.35 -9.16 6.76
C PHE A 72 9.77 -8.10 5.86
N THR A 73 8.85 -7.29 6.35
CA THR A 73 8.37 -6.10 5.66
C THR A 73 8.74 -4.87 6.47
N PHE A 74 9.56 -4.01 5.88
CA PHE A 74 9.97 -2.73 6.45
C PHE A 74 9.05 -1.63 5.91
N VAL A 75 8.39 -0.91 6.79
CA VAL A 75 7.36 0.08 6.48
C VAL A 75 7.86 1.47 6.82
N ARG A 76 7.73 2.40 5.87
CA ARG A 76 8.05 3.83 6.03
C ARG A 76 6.79 4.61 6.35
N ASN A 77 6.96 5.70 7.08
CA ASN A 77 5.86 6.59 7.48
C ASN A 77 4.64 5.84 8.08
N PRO A 78 4.84 4.94 9.07
CA PRO A 78 3.76 4.08 9.55
C PRO A 78 2.60 4.87 10.17
N LEU A 79 2.80 6.13 10.61
CA LEU A 79 1.70 6.99 11.01
C LEU A 79 0.65 7.18 9.89
N ARG A 80 1.08 7.24 8.64
CA ARG A 80 0.22 7.48 7.46
C ARG A 80 -0.07 6.23 6.65
N THR A 81 0.76 5.19 6.77
CA THR A 81 0.76 4.02 5.88
C THR A 81 0.37 2.72 6.56
N PHE A 82 0.17 2.71 7.89
CA PHE A 82 -0.20 1.52 8.65
C PHE A 82 -1.57 1.69 9.32
N SER A 83 -2.41 0.66 9.16
CA SER A 83 -3.71 0.56 9.82
C SER A 83 -3.92 -0.82 10.46
N VAL A 84 -4.57 -0.82 11.63
CA VAL A 84 -5.23 -2.01 12.19
C VAL A 84 -6.65 -2.03 11.66
N LEU A 85 -7.09 -3.13 11.06
CA LEU A 85 -8.43 -3.24 10.46
C LEU A 85 -9.26 -4.33 11.13
N GLU A 86 -10.55 -4.06 11.29
CA GLU A 86 -11.55 -5.02 11.76
C GLU A 86 -11.88 -6.08 10.69
N PRO A 87 -12.28 -7.32 11.08
CA PRO A 87 -12.58 -8.40 10.14
C PRO A 87 -13.73 -8.04 9.19
N GLY A 88 -13.46 -8.01 7.89
CA GLY A 88 -14.46 -7.68 6.88
C GLY A 88 -14.97 -6.24 6.94
N GLY A 89 -14.18 -5.32 7.49
CA GLY A 89 -14.47 -3.88 7.54
C GLY A 89 -14.96 -3.38 8.91
N ALA A 90 -15.19 -2.07 8.99
CA ALA A 90 -15.58 -1.40 10.23
C ALA A 90 -16.85 -2.01 10.86
N GLY A 91 -16.82 -2.23 12.17
CA GLY A 91 -17.86 -2.94 12.92
C GLY A 91 -17.75 -4.46 12.90
N GLY A 92 -16.76 -5.03 12.21
CA GLY A 92 -16.49 -6.47 12.16
C GLY A 92 -16.30 -7.10 13.53
N CYS A 93 -15.60 -6.42 14.44
CA CYS A 93 -15.40 -6.92 15.80
C CYS A 93 -16.70 -6.95 16.61
N GLY A 94 -17.53 -5.89 16.51
CA GLY A 94 -18.83 -5.83 17.18
C GLY A 94 -19.83 -6.88 16.68
N ALA A 95 -19.67 -7.33 15.43
CA ALA A 95 -20.48 -8.41 14.84
C ALA A 95 -19.88 -9.83 15.06
N HIS A 96 -18.77 -9.95 15.78
CA HIS A 96 -18.02 -11.19 15.99
C HIS A 96 -17.67 -11.87 14.65
N ARG A 97 -17.39 -11.06 13.62
CA ARG A 97 -17.10 -11.56 12.28
C ARG A 97 -15.69 -12.16 12.24
N ARG A 98 -15.52 -13.18 11.41
CA ARG A 98 -14.22 -13.68 10.99
C ARG A 98 -14.13 -13.65 9.48
N ALA A 99 -13.01 -13.19 8.94
CA ALA A 99 -12.78 -13.08 7.50
C ALA A 99 -11.33 -13.45 7.15
N PRO A 100 -11.05 -14.00 5.97
CA PRO A 100 -9.69 -14.17 5.49
C PRO A 100 -8.96 -12.83 5.39
N VAL A 101 -7.63 -12.83 5.56
CA VAL A 101 -6.81 -11.61 5.43
C VAL A 101 -7.00 -10.97 4.05
N GLU A 102 -7.06 -11.78 2.99
CA GLU A 102 -7.22 -11.31 1.61
C GLU A 102 -8.52 -10.52 1.39
N GLU A 103 -9.61 -10.92 2.03
CA GLU A 103 -10.90 -10.24 1.92
C GLU A 103 -10.84 -8.86 2.57
N THR A 104 -10.35 -8.81 3.81
CA THR A 104 -10.25 -7.56 4.57
C THR A 104 -9.23 -6.60 3.96
N ALA A 105 -8.10 -7.14 3.45
CA ALA A 105 -7.04 -6.35 2.84
C ALA A 105 -7.49 -5.61 1.57
N LYS A 106 -8.41 -6.20 0.79
CA LYS A 106 -8.96 -5.55 -0.42
C LYS A 106 -9.74 -4.29 -0.12
N LEU A 107 -10.40 -4.21 1.04
CA LEU A 107 -11.23 -3.05 1.42
C LEU A 107 -10.43 -1.75 1.59
N ARG A 108 -9.13 -1.86 1.91
CA ARG A 108 -8.21 -0.73 2.10
C ARG A 108 -7.03 -0.76 1.12
N GLN A 109 -7.13 -1.56 0.06
CA GLN A 109 -6.10 -1.69 -0.98
C GLN A 109 -4.69 -1.90 -0.38
N CYS A 110 -4.58 -2.79 0.61
CA CYS A 110 -3.32 -3.02 1.30
C CYS A 110 -2.25 -3.54 0.33
N LEU A 111 -1.10 -2.86 0.30
CA LEU A 111 0.11 -3.30 -0.38
C LEU A 111 0.66 -4.56 0.29
N VAL A 112 0.67 -4.57 1.63
CA VAL A 112 1.03 -5.71 2.47
C VAL A 112 0.01 -5.86 3.56
N ALA A 113 -0.48 -7.06 3.81
CA ALA A 113 -1.33 -7.35 4.95
C ALA A 113 -0.92 -8.67 5.62
N GLN A 114 -1.00 -8.72 6.94
CA GLN A 114 -0.88 -9.96 7.70
C GLN A 114 -1.99 -10.03 8.76
N ASN A 115 -2.25 -11.21 9.29
CA ASN A 115 -3.18 -11.35 10.41
C ASN A 115 -2.70 -10.53 11.63
N GLY A 116 -3.65 -10.04 12.42
CA GLY A 116 -3.41 -9.15 13.55
C GLY A 116 -3.50 -9.87 14.90
N GLY A 117 -4.36 -9.33 15.77
CA GLY A 117 -4.54 -9.81 17.14
C GLY A 117 -5.29 -11.13 17.25
N TYR A 118 -5.30 -11.65 18.48
CA TYR A 118 -5.98 -12.90 18.84
C TYR A 118 -7.50 -12.74 18.83
N PHE A 119 -8.20 -13.88 18.76
CA PHE A 119 -9.66 -13.95 18.80
C PHE A 119 -10.14 -15.28 19.36
N ASP A 120 -11.39 -15.32 19.78
CA ASP A 120 -12.04 -16.57 20.20
C ASP A 120 -12.46 -17.37 18.95
N MET A 121 -11.89 -18.58 18.81
CA MET A 121 -12.15 -19.46 17.65
C MET A 121 -13.58 -20.01 17.62
N GLY A 122 -14.27 -20.09 18.76
CA GLY A 122 -15.64 -20.58 18.87
C GLY A 122 -16.69 -19.51 18.61
N THR A 123 -16.47 -18.29 19.12
CA THR A 123 -17.45 -17.18 19.01
C THR A 123 -17.12 -16.17 17.92
N GLY A 124 -15.85 -16.03 17.52
CA GLY A 124 -15.38 -14.97 16.62
C GLY A 124 -15.10 -13.63 17.31
N GLU A 125 -15.21 -13.55 18.63
CA GLU A 125 -14.95 -12.31 19.39
C GLU A 125 -13.48 -11.87 19.24
N CYS A 126 -13.25 -10.61 18.88
CA CYS A 126 -11.92 -9.99 18.92
C CYS A 126 -11.38 -9.95 20.36
N LEU A 127 -10.08 -10.15 20.57
CA LEU A 127 -9.47 -10.12 21.91
C LEU A 127 -8.45 -8.98 22.07
N GLY A 128 -8.16 -8.62 23.33
CA GLY A 128 -7.33 -7.47 23.69
C GLY A 128 -7.91 -6.10 23.32
N ASN A 129 -7.06 -5.08 23.38
CA ASN A 129 -7.36 -3.71 22.93
C ASN A 129 -7.23 -3.63 21.40
N VAL A 130 -8.18 -2.91 20.79
CA VAL A 130 -8.20 -2.62 19.35
C VAL A 130 -8.57 -1.17 19.12
N VAL A 131 -7.69 -0.43 18.46
CA VAL A 131 -7.96 0.91 17.90
C VAL A 131 -7.68 0.85 16.40
N SER A 132 -8.67 1.24 15.60
CA SER A 132 -8.62 1.20 14.14
C SER A 132 -8.86 2.61 13.61
N ASP A 133 -7.86 3.20 12.96
CA ASP A 133 -7.91 4.55 12.36
C ASP A 133 -8.46 5.62 13.34
N GLY A 134 -7.99 5.61 14.58
CA GLY A 134 -8.37 6.54 15.65
C GLY A 134 -9.67 6.19 16.37
N LYS A 135 -10.40 5.16 15.93
CA LYS A 135 -11.61 4.69 16.59
C LYS A 135 -11.27 3.57 17.58
N LEU A 136 -11.62 3.76 18.86
CA LEU A 136 -11.59 2.69 19.86
C LEU A 136 -12.65 1.64 19.51
N VAL A 137 -12.22 0.49 19.02
CA VAL A 137 -13.09 -0.63 18.62
C VAL A 137 -13.36 -1.53 19.82
N ARG A 138 -12.32 -1.83 20.61
CA ARG A 138 -12.41 -2.68 21.80
C ARG A 138 -11.46 -2.22 22.88
N ASN A 139 -11.98 -2.10 24.10
CA ASN A 139 -11.21 -1.91 25.32
C ASN A 139 -11.21 -3.24 26.09
N SER A 140 -10.04 -3.71 26.49
CA SER A 140 -9.85 -4.96 27.22
C SER A 140 -10.13 -4.83 28.72
N GLY A 141 -10.34 -3.60 29.23
CA GLY A 141 -10.53 -3.34 30.66
C GLY A 141 -9.23 -3.51 31.47
N GLY A 142 -8.09 -3.15 30.87
CA GLY A 142 -6.79 -3.23 31.52
C GLY A 142 -6.18 -4.63 31.58
N LEU A 143 -6.60 -5.54 30.71
CA LEU A 143 -6.02 -6.88 30.58
C LEU A 143 -4.56 -6.80 30.07
N GLN A 144 -3.67 -7.50 30.76
CA GLN A 144 -2.23 -7.34 30.59
C GLN A 144 -1.64 -8.35 29.59
N ASN A 145 -1.75 -8.01 28.31
CA ASN A 145 -1.00 -8.64 27.24
C ASN A 145 -0.09 -7.63 26.54
N ALA A 146 0.89 -8.12 25.77
CA ALA A 146 1.78 -7.29 24.98
C ALA A 146 0.99 -6.51 23.91
N GLN A 147 1.24 -5.20 23.79
CA GLN A 147 0.52 -4.31 22.89
C GLN A 147 1.49 -3.58 21.97
N PHE A 148 1.01 -3.29 20.76
CA PHE A 148 1.65 -2.40 19.81
C PHE A 148 0.63 -1.35 19.36
N GLY A 149 1.01 -0.09 19.41
CA GLY A 149 0.20 0.99 18.89
C GLY A 149 1.01 2.16 18.35
N ILE A 150 0.33 3.03 17.61
CA ILE A 150 0.86 4.30 17.11
C ILE A 150 -0.04 5.41 17.67
N ARG A 151 0.57 6.40 18.31
CA ARG A 151 -0.11 7.60 18.82
C ARG A 151 -0.27 8.66 17.73
N LYS A 152 -1.14 9.64 17.96
CA LYS A 152 -1.48 10.70 17.00
C LYS A 152 -0.28 11.52 16.54
N ASP A 153 0.76 11.65 17.36
CA ASP A 153 2.01 12.33 17.04
C ASP A 153 3.03 11.46 16.27
N GLY A 154 2.70 10.21 15.96
CA GLY A 154 3.62 9.26 15.33
C GLY A 154 4.49 8.46 16.31
N THR A 155 4.30 8.62 17.63
CA THR A 155 5.02 7.80 18.59
C THR A 155 4.53 6.35 18.54
N MET A 156 5.42 5.42 18.21
CA MET A 156 5.18 3.98 18.33
C MET A 156 5.34 3.54 19.79
N VAL A 157 4.45 2.70 20.27
CA VAL A 157 4.42 2.21 21.65
C VAL A 157 4.39 0.69 21.66
N PHE A 158 5.28 0.07 22.44
CA PHE A 158 5.37 -1.39 22.61
C PHE A 158 5.38 -1.76 24.09
N GLY A 159 4.60 -2.76 24.51
CA GLY A 159 4.66 -3.30 25.87
C GLY A 159 3.31 -3.39 26.57
N TYR A 160 3.27 -3.13 27.88
CA TYR A 160 2.09 -3.31 28.72
C TYR A 160 1.47 -1.97 29.09
N LEU A 161 0.21 -1.79 28.68
CA LEU A 161 -0.55 -0.56 28.88
C LEU A 161 -1.63 -0.76 29.95
N SER A 162 -1.82 0.26 30.78
CA SER A 162 -3.00 0.37 31.63
C SER A 162 -4.21 0.80 30.80
N GLU A 163 -5.41 0.68 31.37
CA GLU A 163 -6.61 1.20 30.72
C GLU A 163 -6.56 2.73 30.55
N GLU A 164 -5.97 3.44 31.52
CA GLU A 164 -5.77 4.88 31.44
C GLU A 164 -4.84 5.28 30.28
N ASP A 165 -3.75 4.53 30.08
CA ASP A 165 -2.83 4.76 28.96
C ASP A 165 -3.53 4.63 27.60
N VAL A 166 -4.46 3.67 27.48
CA VAL A 166 -5.22 3.40 26.25
C VAL A 166 -6.28 4.48 25.99
N LEU A 167 -6.88 5.01 27.06
CA LEU A 167 -7.94 6.01 27.01
C LEU A 167 -7.41 7.46 27.03
N ASP A 168 -6.10 7.66 26.97
CA ASP A 168 -5.48 8.98 26.92
C ASP A 168 -6.01 9.81 25.74
N GLN A 169 -6.53 11.00 26.04
CA GLN A 169 -7.08 11.94 25.06
C GLN A 169 -6.09 13.01 24.61
N ALA A 170 -4.98 13.22 25.34
CA ALA A 170 -4.00 14.26 25.02
C ALA A 170 -3.19 13.88 23.77
N ASN A 171 -2.73 12.62 23.71
CA ASN A 171 -2.07 12.07 22.53
C ASN A 171 -2.63 10.66 22.25
N PRO A 172 -3.87 10.56 21.73
CA PRO A 172 -4.58 9.29 21.64
C PRO A 172 -3.90 8.32 20.67
N PHE A 173 -4.14 7.04 20.88
CA PHE A 173 -3.79 6.02 19.88
C PHE A 173 -4.61 6.22 18.61
N VAL A 174 -3.93 6.17 17.46
CA VAL A 174 -4.56 6.09 16.14
C VAL A 174 -4.63 4.65 15.64
N GLN A 175 -3.68 3.81 16.06
CA GLN A 175 -3.66 2.38 15.81
C GLN A 175 -3.28 1.65 17.09
N LEU A 176 -3.95 0.54 17.42
CA LEU A 176 -3.61 -0.30 18.56
C LEU A 176 -4.07 -1.73 18.32
N VAL A 177 -3.17 -2.68 18.57
CA VAL A 177 -3.47 -4.12 18.53
C VAL A 177 -2.76 -4.84 19.66
N SER A 178 -3.42 -5.82 20.25
CA SER A 178 -2.86 -6.67 21.31
C SER A 178 -2.38 -8.01 20.74
N GLY A 179 -1.17 -8.39 21.12
CA GLY A 179 -0.58 -9.70 20.89
C GLY A 179 -0.51 -10.51 22.17
N VAL A 180 0.37 -11.52 22.22
CA VAL A 180 0.70 -12.28 23.42
C VAL A 180 2.20 -12.57 23.37
N VAL A 181 2.92 -12.26 24.45
CA VAL A 181 4.38 -12.22 24.59
C VAL A 181 5.04 -11.02 23.92
N TRP A 182 5.75 -10.24 24.74
CA TRP A 182 6.70 -9.21 24.30
C TRP A 182 8.06 -9.87 24.01
N LEU A 183 8.43 -9.97 22.73
CA LEU A 183 9.60 -10.71 22.28
C LEU A 183 10.91 -9.98 22.62
N LEU A 184 10.98 -8.70 22.26
CA LEU A 184 12.17 -7.86 22.42
C LEU A 184 11.82 -6.56 23.11
N ARG A 185 12.57 -6.20 24.15
CA ARG A 185 12.50 -4.90 24.82
C ARG A 185 13.89 -4.27 24.82
N ASP A 186 14.01 -3.11 24.19
CA ASP A 186 15.29 -2.36 24.07
C ASP A 186 16.43 -3.23 23.50
N GLY A 187 16.15 -3.97 22.43
CA GLY A 187 17.09 -4.85 21.74
C GLY A 187 17.43 -6.16 22.49
N GLU A 188 16.77 -6.43 23.61
CA GLU A 188 17.02 -7.63 24.44
C GLU A 188 15.81 -8.57 24.49
N VAL A 189 16.07 -9.87 24.51
CA VAL A 189 15.02 -10.90 24.62
C VAL A 189 14.27 -10.76 25.93
N TYR A 190 12.93 -10.69 25.86
CA TYR A 190 12.06 -10.35 26.99
C TYR A 190 11.00 -11.42 27.33
N ILE A 191 11.10 -12.61 26.72
CA ILE A 191 10.11 -13.69 26.83
C ILE A 191 9.91 -14.16 28.28
N ARG A 192 10.98 -14.28 29.07
CA ARG A 192 10.89 -14.73 30.47
C ARG A 192 10.05 -13.76 31.30
N GLN A 193 10.26 -12.47 31.09
CA GLN A 193 9.53 -11.41 31.77
C GLN A 193 8.08 -11.37 31.29
N SER A 194 7.83 -11.58 30.00
CA SER A 194 6.47 -11.73 29.49
C SER A 194 5.73 -12.92 30.06
N GLN A 195 6.42 -14.04 30.30
CA GLN A 195 5.82 -15.18 30.99
C GLN A 195 5.32 -14.81 32.38
N MET A 196 6.08 -14.01 33.13
CA MET A 196 5.65 -13.52 34.45
C MET A 196 4.54 -12.48 34.33
N ALA A 197 4.57 -11.62 33.31
CA ALA A 197 3.61 -10.54 33.13
C ALA A 197 2.27 -10.98 32.53
N GLU A 198 2.23 -12.08 31.76
CA GLU A 198 1.07 -12.48 30.94
C GLU A 198 0.48 -13.84 31.35
N CYS A 199 1.08 -14.53 32.31
CA CYS A 199 0.59 -15.80 32.85
C CYS A 199 0.00 -15.60 34.26
N ASP A 200 -1.13 -16.25 34.53
CA ASP A 200 -1.74 -16.29 35.86
C ASP A 200 -1.04 -17.31 36.77
N GLU A 201 -0.78 -16.95 38.03
CA GLU A 201 -0.24 -17.88 39.06
C GLU A 201 -1.10 -19.13 39.29
N VAL A 202 -2.40 -19.07 38.97
CA VAL A 202 -3.39 -20.15 39.17
C VAL A 202 -3.62 -21.03 37.93
N GLN A 203 -3.09 -20.66 36.76
CA GLN A 203 -3.15 -21.52 35.58
C GLN A 203 -2.02 -22.54 35.64
N THR A 204 -2.26 -23.78 35.20
CA THR A 204 -1.17 -24.75 35.00
C THR A 204 -0.21 -24.16 33.97
N THR A 205 0.98 -23.75 34.38
CA THR A 205 1.98 -23.06 33.52
C THR A 205 2.26 -23.81 32.21
N GLY A 206 2.00 -25.12 32.18
CA GLY A 206 2.18 -26.01 31.03
C GLY A 206 1.54 -25.56 29.71
N THR A 207 0.37 -24.87 29.69
CA THR A 207 -0.22 -24.42 28.42
C THR A 207 0.51 -23.23 27.83
N PHE A 208 0.84 -22.24 28.66
CA PHE A 208 1.58 -21.05 28.24
C PHE A 208 3.05 -21.40 27.92
N ASP A 209 3.66 -22.26 28.74
CA ASP A 209 5.00 -22.82 28.48
C ASP A 209 5.04 -23.59 27.15
N LYS A 210 4.02 -24.42 26.87
CA LYS A 210 3.90 -25.10 25.58
C LYS A 210 3.80 -24.09 24.45
N PHE A 211 2.95 -23.06 24.60
CA PHE A 211 2.81 -22.01 23.59
C PHE A 211 4.12 -21.28 23.29
N ILE A 212 4.95 -20.99 24.29
CA ILE A 212 6.26 -20.35 24.10
C ILE A 212 7.23 -21.28 23.37
N ASN A 213 7.32 -22.53 23.82
CA ASN A 213 8.41 -23.45 23.43
C ASN A 213 8.10 -24.29 22.19
N VAL A 214 6.83 -24.44 21.81
CA VAL A 214 6.44 -25.20 20.62
C VAL A 214 6.78 -24.44 19.34
N ILE A 215 7.36 -25.15 18.37
CA ILE A 215 7.55 -24.61 17.02
C ILE A 215 6.20 -24.51 16.31
N SER A 216 5.96 -23.41 15.62
CA SER A 216 4.78 -23.21 14.78
C SER A 216 5.03 -22.09 13.77
N ALA A 217 4.03 -21.78 12.95
CA ALA A 217 3.99 -20.52 12.22
C ALA A 217 3.82 -19.37 13.23
N ARG A 218 4.47 -18.24 12.99
CA ARG A 218 4.48 -17.08 13.90
C ARG A 218 4.40 -15.78 13.11
N THR A 219 3.75 -14.78 13.67
CA THR A 219 3.81 -13.41 13.17
C THR A 219 4.18 -12.46 14.30
N ALA A 220 4.82 -11.34 13.94
CA ALA A 220 5.24 -10.32 14.88
C ALA A 220 5.15 -8.94 14.24
N VAL A 221 5.10 -7.94 15.12
CA VAL A 221 5.26 -6.53 14.76
C VAL A 221 6.30 -5.91 15.69
N GLY A 222 7.21 -5.13 15.11
CA GLY A 222 8.30 -4.49 15.83
C GLY A 222 8.80 -3.25 15.10
N HIS A 223 9.94 -2.71 15.51
CA HIS A 223 10.58 -1.60 14.80
C HIS A 223 12.10 -1.68 14.83
N ASP A 224 12.74 -1.05 13.85
CA ASP A 224 14.19 -0.88 13.82
C ASP A 224 14.64 0.42 14.51
N ARG A 225 15.95 0.65 14.55
CA ARG A 225 16.54 1.86 15.14
C ARG A 225 16.22 3.15 14.36
N GLN A 226 15.85 3.03 13.09
CA GLN A 226 15.49 4.16 12.24
C GLN A 226 14.02 4.56 12.42
N GLY A 227 13.26 3.83 13.24
CA GLY A 227 11.83 4.07 13.44
C GLY A 227 10.95 3.50 12.33
N GLN A 228 11.50 2.66 11.44
CA GLN A 228 10.66 1.93 10.49
C GLN A 228 9.90 0.84 11.24
N LEU A 229 8.61 0.72 10.94
CA LEU A 229 7.82 -0.39 11.45
C LEU A 229 8.21 -1.67 10.68
N VAL A 230 8.30 -2.78 11.39
CA VAL A 230 8.71 -4.06 10.83
C VAL A 230 7.64 -5.11 11.11
N LEU A 231 7.06 -5.66 10.04
CA LEU A 231 6.16 -6.81 10.10
C LEU A 231 6.94 -8.07 9.76
N VAL A 232 6.76 -9.12 10.55
CA VAL A 232 7.49 -10.37 10.37
C VAL A 232 6.51 -11.53 10.34
N HIS A 233 6.66 -12.38 9.32
CA HIS A 233 5.86 -13.56 9.12
C HIS A 233 6.77 -14.77 8.92
N VAL A 234 6.49 -15.85 9.64
CA VAL A 234 7.20 -17.13 9.54
C VAL A 234 6.20 -18.24 9.27
N ASP A 235 6.37 -18.93 8.14
CA ASP A 235 5.58 -20.12 7.84
C ASP A 235 5.95 -21.28 8.78
N GLY A 236 4.97 -22.14 9.06
CA GLY A 236 5.18 -23.26 9.95
C GLY A 236 3.93 -24.09 10.15
N GLN A 237 4.01 -25.04 11.07
CA GLN A 237 2.92 -25.88 11.51
C GLN A 237 3.22 -26.33 12.92
N THR A 238 2.27 -26.17 13.83
CA THR A 238 2.44 -26.48 15.26
C THR A 238 3.01 -27.89 15.44
N GLU A 239 4.07 -27.99 16.25
CA GLU A 239 4.82 -29.23 16.55
C GLU A 239 5.62 -29.84 15.38
N SER A 240 5.65 -29.19 14.20
CA SER A 240 6.29 -29.76 13.00
C SER A 240 7.27 -28.81 12.30
N ARG A 241 6.85 -27.58 12.00
CA ARG A 241 7.63 -26.62 11.19
C ARG A 241 7.53 -25.21 11.78
N GLY A 242 8.51 -24.36 11.45
CA GLY A 242 8.57 -22.97 11.86
C GLY A 242 9.47 -22.76 13.07
N VAL A 243 9.10 -21.83 13.95
CA VAL A 243 9.92 -21.38 15.08
C VAL A 243 9.12 -21.32 16.37
N ASN A 244 9.81 -21.52 17.49
CA ASN A 244 9.29 -21.16 18.80
C ASN A 244 9.57 -19.67 19.07
N LEU A 245 9.08 -19.14 20.20
CA LEU A 245 9.22 -17.71 20.47
C LEU A 245 10.66 -17.31 20.79
N TRP A 246 11.46 -18.19 21.40
CA TRP A 246 12.87 -17.92 21.71
C TRP A 246 13.69 -17.73 20.45
N GLU A 247 13.53 -18.63 19.48
CA GLU A 247 14.22 -18.56 18.20
C GLU A 247 13.75 -17.36 17.39
N MET A 248 12.45 -17.04 17.44
CA MET A 248 11.92 -15.83 16.82
C MET A 248 12.56 -14.57 17.42
N ALA A 249 12.61 -14.44 18.75
CA ALA A 249 13.20 -13.27 19.40
C ALA A 249 14.69 -13.11 19.08
N GLU A 250 15.47 -14.19 19.12
CA GLU A 250 16.88 -14.16 18.74
C GLU A 250 17.08 -13.80 17.27
N PHE A 251 16.23 -14.32 16.38
CA PHE A 251 16.28 -13.97 14.97
C PHE A 251 15.97 -12.49 14.72
N LEU A 252 14.94 -11.94 15.37
CA LEU A 252 14.61 -10.50 15.33
C LEU A 252 15.77 -9.65 15.88
N LYS A 253 16.38 -10.06 16.99
CA LYS A 253 17.52 -9.37 17.60
C LYS A 253 18.71 -9.30 16.64
N GLN A 254 19.02 -10.40 15.96
CA GLN A 254 20.08 -10.45 14.95
C GLN A 254 19.82 -9.55 13.74
N GLN A 255 18.55 -9.32 13.39
CA GLN A 255 18.16 -8.37 12.34
C GLN A 255 18.15 -6.89 12.82
N GLY A 256 18.50 -6.61 14.08
CA GLY A 256 18.59 -5.26 14.61
C GLY A 256 17.25 -4.65 15.03
N ILE A 257 16.22 -5.47 15.23
CA ILE A 257 14.93 -5.04 15.76
C ILE A 257 15.07 -4.66 17.24
N VAL A 258 14.47 -3.54 17.63
CA VAL A 258 14.63 -2.96 18.98
C VAL A 258 13.51 -3.45 19.90
N ASN A 259 12.26 -3.16 19.56
CA ASN A 259 11.10 -3.70 20.25
C ASN A 259 10.24 -4.52 19.29
N ALA A 260 9.67 -5.62 19.78
CA ALA A 260 8.75 -6.45 19.00
C ALA A 260 7.80 -7.26 19.89
N ILE A 261 6.54 -7.39 19.49
CA ILE A 261 5.56 -8.27 20.13
C ILE A 261 5.15 -9.40 19.20
N ASN A 262 4.77 -10.55 19.76
CA ASN A 262 4.23 -11.67 19.00
C ASN A 262 2.71 -11.49 18.81
N LEU A 263 2.26 -11.66 17.56
CA LEU A 263 0.85 -11.63 17.15
C LEU A 263 0.31 -13.06 16.98
N ASP A 264 -0.92 -13.20 16.47
CA ASP A 264 -1.54 -14.52 16.32
C ASP A 264 -0.80 -15.40 15.29
N GLY A 265 -0.66 -16.69 15.59
CA GLY A 265 0.19 -17.63 14.86
C GLY A 265 -0.52 -18.91 14.44
N GLY A 266 0.26 -19.97 14.21
CA GLY A 266 -0.26 -21.26 13.75
C GLY A 266 -1.07 -21.11 12.46
N GLY A 267 -2.30 -21.66 12.46
CA GLY A 267 -3.20 -21.58 11.30
C GLY A 267 -3.65 -20.17 10.92
N SER A 268 -3.55 -19.19 11.83
CA SER A 268 -3.88 -17.80 11.54
C SER A 268 -2.78 -17.08 10.76
N ALA A 269 -1.52 -17.54 10.86
CA ALA A 269 -0.37 -16.89 10.24
C ALA A 269 -0.54 -16.80 8.72
N THR A 270 -0.75 -15.57 8.23
CA THR A 270 -1.09 -15.31 6.83
C THR A 270 -0.40 -14.03 6.39
N LEU A 271 0.24 -14.06 5.21
CA LEU A 271 0.79 -12.89 4.53
C LEU A 271 0.11 -12.72 3.17
N VAL A 272 -0.33 -11.50 2.89
CA VAL A 272 -0.94 -11.08 1.63
C VAL A 272 -0.11 -9.94 1.05
N LEU A 273 0.29 -10.07 -0.21
CA LEU A 273 0.98 -9.02 -0.96
C LEU A 273 0.11 -8.60 -2.13
N ASN A 274 -0.19 -7.29 -2.23
CA ASN A 274 -1.05 -6.70 -3.26
C ASN A 274 -2.37 -7.46 -3.46
N GLY A 275 -3.03 -7.85 -2.36
CA GLY A 275 -4.30 -8.56 -2.37
C GLY A 275 -4.23 -10.05 -2.74
N THR A 276 -3.03 -10.63 -2.88
CA THR A 276 -2.81 -12.06 -3.17
C THR A 276 -2.06 -12.76 -2.02
N LEU A 277 -2.48 -13.99 -1.67
CA LEU A 277 -1.79 -14.80 -0.67
C LEU A 277 -0.32 -15.07 -1.09
N ALA A 278 0.61 -14.76 -0.19
CA ALA A 278 2.06 -14.85 -0.43
C ALA A 278 2.79 -15.73 0.61
N SER A 279 2.05 -16.42 1.48
CA SER A 279 2.55 -17.37 2.47
C SER A 279 2.01 -18.78 2.24
N TYR A 280 2.48 -19.75 3.04
CA TYR A 280 1.94 -21.11 3.06
C TYR A 280 1.19 -21.38 4.37
N PRO A 281 -0.15 -21.19 4.40
CA PRO A 281 -0.96 -21.46 5.58
C PRO A 281 -0.80 -22.89 6.10
N SER A 282 -1.00 -23.07 7.40
CA SER A 282 -0.85 -24.39 8.01
C SER A 282 -2.13 -25.21 8.05
N GLU A 283 -3.32 -24.60 7.92
CA GLU A 283 -4.59 -25.32 7.98
C GLU A 283 -4.89 -26.07 6.69
N HIS A 284 -5.45 -27.26 6.81
CA HIS A 284 -6.03 -27.97 5.68
C HIS A 284 -7.34 -27.32 5.21
N CYS A 285 -7.61 -27.39 3.91
CA CYS A 285 -8.88 -26.95 3.35
C CYS A 285 -10.03 -27.86 3.82
N SER A 286 -11.20 -27.30 4.11
CA SER A 286 -12.37 -28.07 4.59
C SER A 286 -12.90 -29.08 3.57
N PHE A 287 -12.66 -28.84 2.28
CA PHE A 287 -13.09 -29.68 1.17
C PHE A 287 -12.02 -30.70 0.72
N ASP A 288 -10.76 -30.54 1.13
CA ASP A 288 -9.66 -31.42 0.75
C ASP A 288 -8.52 -31.36 1.77
N ASN A 289 -8.15 -32.52 2.32
CA ASN A 289 -7.09 -32.68 3.31
C ASN A 289 -5.68 -32.66 2.71
N MET A 290 -5.52 -32.56 1.39
CA MET A 290 -4.21 -32.40 0.74
C MET A 290 -3.80 -30.92 0.65
N TRP A 291 -4.75 -30.04 0.37
CA TRP A 291 -4.49 -28.61 0.15
C TRP A 291 -4.50 -27.81 1.46
N ARG A 292 -3.76 -26.69 1.45
CA ARG A 292 -3.70 -25.75 2.57
C ARG A 292 -4.52 -24.50 2.25
N CYS A 293 -5.29 -24.03 3.23
CA CYS A 293 -6.15 -22.86 3.09
C CYS A 293 -5.87 -21.82 4.19
N PRO A 294 -5.96 -20.51 3.89
CA PRO A 294 -5.87 -19.48 4.91
C PRO A 294 -7.10 -19.52 5.83
N ARG A 295 -6.88 -19.23 7.11
CA ARG A 295 -7.94 -19.18 8.12
C ARG A 295 -8.75 -17.88 8.01
N SER A 296 -10.05 -17.96 8.27
CA SER A 296 -10.84 -16.77 8.61
C SER A 296 -10.47 -16.28 10.02
N ILE A 297 -9.81 -15.14 10.08
CA ILE A 297 -9.24 -14.52 11.28
C ILE A 297 -10.08 -13.32 11.74
N SER A 298 -9.64 -12.62 12.78
CA SER A 298 -10.26 -11.41 13.31
C SER A 298 -9.61 -10.14 12.71
N THR A 299 -8.84 -9.39 13.49
CA THR A 299 -8.18 -8.18 13.01
C THR A 299 -7.03 -8.51 12.05
N ILE A 300 -6.73 -7.57 11.15
CA ILE A 300 -5.52 -7.61 10.33
C ILE A 300 -4.70 -6.36 10.57
N VAL A 301 -3.42 -6.44 10.25
CA VAL A 301 -2.58 -5.25 10.08
C VAL A 301 -2.32 -5.04 8.60
N CYS A 302 -2.54 -3.81 8.14
CA CYS A 302 -2.54 -3.42 6.74
C CYS A 302 -1.53 -2.30 6.54
N VAL A 303 -0.69 -2.46 5.52
CA VAL A 303 0.18 -1.42 5.00
C VAL A 303 -0.38 -0.96 3.68
N HIS A 304 -0.64 0.33 3.53
CA HIS A 304 -1.27 0.92 2.35
C HIS A 304 -0.61 2.25 1.99
N GLU A 305 -0.90 2.75 0.79
CA GLU A 305 -0.50 4.11 0.41
C GLU A 305 -1.14 5.16 1.33
N PRO A 306 -0.47 6.28 1.64
CA PRO A 306 -1.05 7.33 2.48
C PRO A 306 -2.42 7.78 1.95
N ALA A 307 -3.40 7.88 2.84
CA ALA A 307 -4.68 8.48 2.48
C ALA A 307 -4.48 9.97 2.16
N CYS A 308 -5.18 10.44 1.13
CA CYS A 308 -5.17 11.86 0.80
C CYS A 308 -5.94 12.69 1.82
N GLU A 309 -5.34 13.81 2.18
CA GLU A 309 -5.98 14.84 2.99
C GLU A 309 -5.99 16.16 2.19
N PRO A 310 -7.17 16.68 1.82
CA PRO A 310 -8.53 16.14 2.02
C PRO A 310 -8.85 14.90 1.17
N ALA A 311 -9.82 14.10 1.62
CA ALA A 311 -10.14 12.81 1.01
C ALA A 311 -10.57 12.93 -0.46
N ASP A 312 -10.10 11.98 -1.28
CA ASP A 312 -10.48 11.80 -2.70
C ASP A 312 -10.16 12.98 -3.63
N CYS A 313 -9.42 13.99 -3.17
CA CYS A 313 -9.09 15.18 -3.96
C CYS A 313 -10.31 15.79 -4.67
N SER A 314 -11.46 15.72 -4.01
CA SER A 314 -12.78 16.12 -4.53
C SER A 314 -13.16 15.49 -5.88
N GLY A 315 -12.53 14.37 -6.27
CA GLY A 315 -12.67 13.74 -7.59
C GLY A 315 -11.99 14.51 -8.74
N HIS A 316 -11.18 15.52 -8.41
CA HIS A 316 -10.59 16.49 -9.34
C HIS A 316 -9.06 16.50 -9.28
N GLY A 317 -8.44 15.42 -8.79
CA GLY A 317 -6.99 15.30 -8.71
C GLY A 317 -6.52 13.88 -8.47
N ASP A 318 -5.21 13.70 -8.63
CA ASP A 318 -4.52 12.47 -8.25
C ASP A 318 -4.04 12.58 -6.79
N CYS A 319 -4.21 11.50 -6.04
CA CYS A 319 -3.57 11.38 -4.73
C CYS A 319 -2.11 10.97 -4.88
N VAL A 320 -1.17 11.83 -4.47
CA VAL A 320 0.27 11.56 -4.55
C VAL A 320 0.89 11.79 -3.18
N GLU A 321 1.43 10.72 -2.57
CA GLU A 321 2.05 10.76 -1.23
C GLU A 321 1.13 11.34 -0.12
N GLY A 322 -0.18 11.24 -0.29
CA GLY A 322 -1.17 11.77 0.66
C GLY A 322 -1.54 13.24 0.45
N GLU A 323 -1.00 13.88 -0.60
CA GLU A 323 -1.38 15.22 -1.05
C GLU A 323 -2.13 15.17 -2.38
N CYS A 324 -3.07 16.09 -2.55
CA CYS A 324 -3.85 16.20 -3.76
C CYS A 324 -3.11 17.00 -4.83
N ARG A 325 -2.83 16.34 -5.95
CA ARG A 325 -2.35 17.00 -7.16
C ARG A 325 -3.51 17.15 -8.13
N CYS A 326 -4.03 18.38 -8.24
CA CYS A 326 -5.21 18.64 -9.04
C CYS A 326 -5.01 18.32 -10.52
N ALA A 327 -6.05 17.74 -11.11
CA ALA A 327 -6.11 17.36 -12.51
C ALA A 327 -6.51 18.58 -13.35
N GLY A 328 -5.84 18.76 -14.48
CA GLY A 328 -6.08 19.91 -15.36
C GLY A 328 -5.51 21.23 -14.81
N GLY A 329 -5.84 22.34 -15.48
CA GLY A 329 -5.38 23.69 -15.12
C GLY A 329 -6.39 24.52 -14.33
N PHE A 330 -7.57 23.98 -14.07
CA PHE A 330 -8.70 24.76 -13.54
C PHE A 330 -9.11 24.37 -12.12
N TRP A 331 -8.62 23.23 -11.60
CA TRP A 331 -8.89 22.83 -10.23
C TRP A 331 -7.72 23.25 -9.35
N THR A 332 -8.01 23.94 -8.26
CA THR A 332 -7.05 24.51 -7.32
C THR A 332 -7.50 24.27 -5.88
N GLY A 333 -6.69 24.72 -4.93
CA GLY A 333 -6.90 24.44 -3.51
C GLY A 333 -6.29 23.10 -3.09
N SER A 334 -6.10 22.93 -1.77
CA SER A 334 -5.50 21.71 -1.21
C SER A 334 -6.37 20.46 -1.40
N ALA A 335 -7.67 20.65 -1.67
CA ALA A 335 -8.63 19.58 -1.91
C ALA A 335 -9.01 19.41 -3.39
N CYS A 336 -8.48 20.25 -4.28
CA CYS A 336 -8.96 20.38 -5.66
C CYS A 336 -10.46 20.70 -5.76
N ASP A 337 -10.99 21.44 -4.79
CA ASP A 337 -12.39 21.84 -4.66
C ASP A 337 -12.67 23.24 -5.21
N VAL A 338 -11.63 24.02 -5.50
CA VAL A 338 -11.76 25.39 -6.00
C VAL A 338 -11.59 25.38 -7.51
N LEU A 339 -12.69 25.64 -8.22
CA LEU A 339 -12.66 25.84 -9.66
C LEU A 339 -12.19 27.28 -9.98
N ASP A 340 -11.04 27.39 -10.64
CA ASP A 340 -10.40 28.63 -11.08
C ASP A 340 -10.12 28.55 -12.60
N CYS A 341 -10.99 29.15 -13.41
CA CYS A 341 -10.80 29.21 -14.87
C CYS A 341 -9.88 30.36 -15.36
N GLY A 342 -9.12 31.01 -14.47
CA GLY A 342 -8.24 32.13 -14.81
C GLY A 342 -8.90 33.50 -14.62
N PRO A 343 -8.33 34.59 -15.19
CA PRO A 343 -8.73 35.96 -14.87
C PRO A 343 -10.22 36.22 -15.12
N SER A 344 -10.88 36.81 -14.12
CA SER A 344 -12.31 37.16 -14.13
C SER A 344 -13.29 36.03 -14.46
N ASN A 345 -12.91 34.76 -14.24
CA ASN A 345 -13.79 33.60 -14.42
C ASN A 345 -14.38 33.51 -15.84
N CYS A 346 -13.53 33.21 -16.83
CA CYS A 346 -13.88 33.23 -18.26
C CYS A 346 -14.15 34.64 -18.81
N SER A 347 -13.41 35.65 -18.32
CA SER A 347 -13.48 37.04 -18.81
C SER A 347 -14.89 37.66 -18.85
N LEU A 348 -15.84 37.12 -18.07
CA LEU A 348 -17.28 37.46 -18.13
C LEU A 348 -17.95 37.19 -19.49
N HIS A 349 -17.33 36.37 -20.34
CA HIS A 349 -17.79 35.97 -21.67
C HIS A 349 -17.99 34.45 -21.77
N GLY A 350 -18.26 33.81 -20.65
CA GLY A 350 -18.53 32.39 -20.59
C GLY A 350 -18.84 31.90 -19.19
N VAL A 351 -19.06 30.60 -19.10
CA VAL A 351 -19.30 29.89 -17.84
C VAL A 351 -18.15 28.93 -17.59
N CYS A 352 -17.53 29.03 -16.41
CA CYS A 352 -16.50 28.11 -15.98
C CYS A 352 -17.10 26.75 -15.60
N THR A 353 -16.57 25.69 -16.20
CA THR A 353 -17.03 24.31 -16.04
C THR A 353 -15.85 23.42 -15.62
N ASP A 354 -16.14 22.17 -15.26
CA ASP A 354 -15.16 21.15 -14.87
C ASP A 354 -14.08 20.86 -15.93
N THR A 355 -14.35 21.20 -17.19
CA THR A 355 -13.45 21.04 -18.34
C THR A 355 -12.82 22.35 -18.83
N GLY A 356 -13.08 23.47 -18.13
CA GLY A 356 -12.60 24.81 -18.47
C GLY A 356 -13.72 25.78 -18.83
N CYS A 357 -13.38 26.88 -19.49
CA CYS A 357 -14.35 27.87 -19.90
C CYS A 357 -15.20 27.40 -21.09
N ARG A 358 -16.53 27.45 -20.92
CA ARG A 358 -17.48 27.37 -22.03
C ARG A 358 -17.89 28.79 -22.42
N CYS A 359 -17.35 29.27 -23.53
CA CYS A 359 -17.57 30.64 -23.99
C CYS A 359 -18.98 30.85 -24.54
N ASP A 360 -19.49 32.05 -24.27
CA ASP A 360 -20.71 32.56 -24.86
C ASP A 360 -20.54 32.73 -26.38
N ALA A 361 -21.66 32.92 -27.08
CA ALA A 361 -21.60 33.13 -28.52
C ALA A 361 -20.77 34.38 -28.85
N GLY A 362 -19.92 34.29 -29.88
CA GLY A 362 -19.04 35.38 -30.28
C GLY A 362 -17.65 35.39 -29.62
N TRP A 363 -17.40 34.47 -28.67
CA TRP A 363 -16.13 34.37 -27.93
C TRP A 363 -15.50 32.97 -28.00
N SER A 364 -14.18 32.93 -27.92
CA SER A 364 -13.32 31.75 -27.93
C SER A 364 -12.05 31.98 -27.10
N GLY A 365 -11.15 31.00 -27.11
CA GLY A 365 -9.95 30.99 -26.26
C GLY A 365 -10.18 30.22 -24.97
N SER A 366 -9.09 29.86 -24.27
CA SER A 366 -9.16 29.09 -23.02
C SER A 366 -9.82 29.86 -21.87
N SER A 367 -9.88 31.19 -21.97
CA SER A 367 -10.45 32.09 -20.96
C SER A 367 -11.53 33.01 -21.52
N CYS A 368 -12.06 32.73 -22.71
CA CYS A 368 -13.08 33.53 -23.42
C CYS A 368 -12.70 35.01 -23.61
N ASP A 369 -11.41 35.27 -23.79
CA ASP A 369 -10.83 36.59 -24.01
C ASP A 369 -10.63 36.91 -25.50
N GLU A 370 -10.84 35.93 -26.38
CA GLU A 370 -10.69 36.09 -27.83
C GLU A 370 -12.05 36.18 -28.50
N GLU A 371 -12.26 37.21 -29.32
CA GLU A 371 -13.45 37.29 -30.17
C GLU A 371 -13.39 36.22 -31.29
N CYS A 372 -14.55 35.77 -31.79
CA CYS A 372 -14.58 34.76 -32.85
C CYS A 372 -13.75 35.17 -34.08
N PRO A 373 -12.91 34.26 -34.61
CA PRO A 373 -12.19 34.53 -35.83
C PRO A 373 -13.17 34.72 -37.00
N MET A 374 -12.80 35.59 -37.94
CA MET A 374 -13.62 35.86 -39.12
C MET A 374 -14.02 34.57 -39.85
N GLY A 375 -15.32 34.42 -40.10
CA GLY A 375 -15.88 33.23 -40.75
C GLY A 375 -16.40 32.16 -39.78
N TRP A 376 -16.33 32.39 -38.48
CA TRP A 376 -16.88 31.51 -37.44
C TRP A 376 -17.82 32.29 -36.51
N TYR A 377 -18.81 31.59 -35.94
CA TYR A 377 -19.80 32.17 -35.04
C TYR A 377 -20.29 31.15 -34.01
N GLY A 378 -21.09 31.64 -33.05
CA GLY A 378 -21.73 30.82 -32.02
C GLY A 378 -20.82 30.54 -30.81
N PRO A 379 -21.28 29.72 -29.86
CA PRO A 379 -20.54 29.43 -28.64
C PRO A 379 -19.24 28.69 -28.96
N ASN A 380 -18.13 29.11 -28.33
CA ASN A 380 -16.77 28.64 -28.63
C ASN A 380 -16.38 28.76 -30.12
N CYS A 381 -17.09 29.56 -30.92
CA CYS A 381 -16.87 29.76 -32.35
C CYS A 381 -16.80 28.45 -33.16
N GLN A 382 -17.62 27.45 -32.81
CA GLN A 382 -17.58 26.12 -33.45
C GLN A 382 -18.36 26.03 -34.77
N ALA A 383 -19.15 27.05 -35.12
CA ALA A 383 -19.97 27.04 -36.33
C ALA A 383 -19.36 27.92 -37.44
N PRO A 384 -19.16 27.41 -38.67
CA PRO A 384 -18.70 28.21 -39.80
C PRO A 384 -19.84 29.05 -40.39
N CYS A 385 -19.55 30.29 -40.78
CA CYS A 385 -20.50 31.17 -41.48
C CYS A 385 -20.95 30.56 -42.82
N ALA A 386 -22.25 30.53 -43.09
CA ALA A 386 -22.84 29.99 -44.32
C ALA A 386 -23.43 31.10 -45.22
N CYS A 387 -22.64 32.13 -45.51
CA CYS A 387 -23.06 33.25 -46.36
C CYS A 387 -22.58 33.06 -47.80
N GLU A 388 -23.49 33.17 -48.77
CA GLU A 388 -23.22 32.77 -50.16
C GLU A 388 -22.13 33.64 -50.82
N HIS A 389 -21.98 34.91 -50.41
CA HIS A 389 -20.97 35.85 -50.94
C HIS A 389 -20.47 36.94 -49.95
N THR A 390 -20.80 36.85 -48.66
CA THR A 390 -20.47 37.85 -47.63
C THR A 390 -19.73 37.21 -46.46
N CYS A 391 -18.41 37.38 -46.39
CA CYS A 391 -17.65 37.12 -45.17
C CYS A 391 -17.14 38.47 -44.64
N PRO A 392 -17.45 38.84 -43.37
CA PRO A 392 -17.85 38.02 -42.24
C PRO A 392 -19.37 38.01 -41.96
N CYS A 393 -19.84 36.99 -41.22
CA CYS A 393 -21.17 36.96 -40.61
C CYS A 393 -21.11 37.46 -39.15
N ASP A 394 -22.26 37.79 -38.58
CA ASP A 394 -22.37 38.17 -37.17
C ASP A 394 -21.84 37.04 -36.26
N ARG A 395 -20.90 37.37 -35.37
CA ARG A 395 -20.15 36.41 -34.56
C ARG A 395 -21.01 35.68 -33.51
N GLU A 396 -22.13 36.27 -33.09
CA GLU A 396 -23.01 35.66 -32.09
C GLU A 396 -24.07 34.79 -32.76
N THR A 397 -24.73 35.34 -33.78
CA THR A 397 -25.94 34.77 -34.39
C THR A 397 -25.69 34.02 -35.70
N GLY A 398 -24.56 34.27 -36.36
CA GLY A 398 -24.29 33.75 -37.70
C GLY A 398 -25.02 34.48 -38.82
N SER A 399 -25.68 35.60 -38.51
CA SER A 399 -26.49 36.36 -39.47
C SER A 399 -25.61 37.05 -40.53
N CYS A 400 -25.96 36.89 -41.80
CA CYS A 400 -25.28 37.53 -42.94
C CYS A 400 -25.79 38.95 -43.24
N ASN A 401 -26.74 39.47 -42.46
CA ASN A 401 -27.40 40.77 -42.68
C ASN A 401 -26.74 41.95 -41.93
N GLY A 402 -25.48 41.81 -41.51
CA GLY A 402 -24.77 42.84 -40.75
C GLY A 402 -24.46 44.11 -41.55
N THR A 403 -24.70 45.27 -40.96
CA THR A 403 -24.25 46.58 -41.48
C THR A 403 -22.89 46.90 -40.87
N TYR A 404 -21.81 46.42 -41.48
CA TYR A 404 -20.45 46.83 -41.08
C TYR A 404 -20.17 48.26 -41.54
N ASP A 405 -19.38 49.00 -40.76
CA ASP A 405 -18.93 50.33 -41.15
C ASP A 405 -18.23 50.25 -42.52
N SER A 406 -18.59 51.16 -43.42
CA SER A 406 -18.24 51.15 -44.84
C SER A 406 -16.72 51.05 -45.11
N ALA A 407 -15.89 51.55 -44.19
CA ALA A 407 -14.44 51.45 -44.25
C ALA A 407 -13.90 50.02 -43.99
N VAL A 408 -14.62 49.20 -43.23
CA VAL A 408 -14.27 47.80 -42.92
C VAL A 408 -14.75 46.88 -44.03
N GLN A 409 -15.89 47.18 -44.67
CA GLN A 409 -16.44 46.41 -45.78
C GLN A 409 -15.47 46.30 -46.97
N GLU A 410 -14.70 47.36 -47.24
CA GLU A 410 -13.73 47.39 -48.35
C GLU A 410 -12.45 46.59 -48.06
N GLN A 411 -12.01 46.54 -46.81
CA GLN A 411 -10.92 45.67 -46.34
C GLN A 411 -11.35 44.19 -46.33
N LEU A 412 -12.58 43.90 -45.92
CA LEU A 412 -13.18 42.56 -45.86
C LEU A 412 -13.42 41.98 -47.27
N ASN A 413 -13.88 42.79 -48.21
CA ASN A 413 -14.02 42.38 -49.61
C ASN A 413 -12.66 42.03 -50.24
N ARG A 414 -11.57 42.70 -49.82
CA ARG A 414 -10.21 42.41 -50.28
C ARG A 414 -9.62 41.15 -49.64
N ALA A 415 -9.93 40.90 -48.36
CA ALA A 415 -9.52 39.68 -47.64
C ALA A 415 -10.30 38.43 -48.11
N GLY A 416 -11.59 38.56 -48.39
CA GLY A 416 -12.46 37.50 -48.91
C GLY A 416 -12.00 36.98 -50.29
N GLN A 417 -11.44 37.85 -51.14
CA GLN A 417 -10.84 37.45 -52.41
C GLN A 417 -9.51 36.67 -52.22
N CYS A 418 -8.75 36.96 -51.16
CA CYS A 418 -7.53 36.21 -50.86
C CYS A 418 -7.81 34.78 -50.36
N LEU A 419 -8.81 34.59 -49.50
CA LEU A 419 -9.16 33.26 -48.97
C LEU A 419 -9.95 32.40 -49.98
N ALA A 420 -10.80 33.01 -50.83
CA ALA A 420 -11.46 32.29 -51.92
C ALA A 420 -10.47 31.83 -53.01
N SER A 421 -9.34 32.54 -53.19
CA SER A 421 -8.26 32.10 -54.09
C SER A 421 -7.39 30.97 -53.50
N GLN A 422 -7.29 30.84 -52.18
CA GLN A 422 -6.57 29.71 -51.56
C GLN A 422 -7.40 28.42 -51.46
N ASN A 423 -8.73 28.51 -51.36
CA ASN A 423 -9.59 27.32 -51.30
C ASN A 423 -9.94 26.69 -52.66
N LYS A 424 -9.53 27.30 -53.77
CA LYS A 424 -9.50 26.62 -55.08
C LYS A 424 -8.21 25.81 -55.33
N GLY A 425 -7.29 25.79 -54.35
CA GLY A 425 -6.03 25.05 -54.41
C GLY A 425 -5.66 24.23 -53.16
N ARG A 426 -6.51 24.16 -52.11
CA ARG A 426 -6.15 23.47 -50.86
C ARG A 426 -7.25 22.61 -50.28
N SER A 427 -7.82 21.72 -51.11
CA SER A 427 -8.40 20.47 -50.62
C SER A 427 -7.55 19.32 -51.16
N LYS A 428 -6.84 18.66 -50.25
CA LYS A 428 -5.74 17.68 -50.41
C LYS A 428 -4.33 18.27 -50.61
N GLU A 429 -3.80 18.90 -49.57
CA GLU A 429 -2.49 18.44 -49.09
C GLU A 429 -2.73 17.22 -48.19
N LYS A 430 -3.05 16.08 -48.80
CA LYS A 430 -2.38 14.87 -48.34
C LYS A 430 -0.90 15.12 -48.62
N LEU A 431 -0.01 14.86 -47.68
CA LEU A 431 1.41 14.69 -47.98
C LEU A 431 1.52 13.58 -49.05
N SER A 432 1.42 13.96 -50.32
CA SER A 432 1.63 13.10 -51.46
C SER A 432 3.13 13.13 -51.70
N LEU A 433 3.88 12.43 -50.83
CA LEU A 433 5.22 12.00 -51.20
C LEU A 433 5.08 11.21 -52.51
N SER A 434 5.87 11.56 -53.51
CA SER A 434 5.98 10.80 -54.77
C SER A 434 6.09 9.30 -54.48
N GLU A 435 5.53 8.46 -55.34
CA GLU A 435 5.58 7.00 -55.22
C GLU A 435 7.03 6.49 -55.00
N LYS A 436 8.01 7.19 -55.57
CA LYS A 436 9.45 6.95 -55.35
C LYS A 436 9.91 7.22 -53.91
N THR A 437 9.38 8.24 -53.26
CA THR A 437 9.66 8.56 -51.85
C THR A 437 8.99 7.58 -50.89
N TRP A 438 7.79 7.08 -51.20
CA TRP A 438 7.15 6.02 -50.41
C TRP A 438 7.93 4.69 -50.51
N VAL A 439 8.40 4.32 -51.70
CA VAL A 439 9.27 3.15 -51.88
C VAL A 439 10.60 3.36 -51.16
N SER A 440 11.18 4.57 -51.18
CA SER A 440 12.42 4.87 -50.46
C SER A 440 12.24 4.78 -48.94
N MET A 441 11.18 5.37 -48.38
CA MET A 441 10.94 5.34 -46.93
C MET A 441 10.62 3.93 -46.44
N THR A 442 9.81 3.17 -47.17
CA THR A 442 9.51 1.77 -46.82
C THR A 442 10.73 0.86 -46.94
N SER A 443 11.59 1.08 -47.93
CA SER A 443 12.87 0.36 -48.06
C SER A 443 13.84 0.66 -46.92
N VAL A 444 13.94 1.93 -46.50
CA VAL A 444 14.78 2.32 -45.35
C VAL A 444 14.23 1.74 -44.04
N LEU A 445 12.92 1.80 -43.82
CA LEU A 445 12.27 1.21 -42.65
C LEU A 445 12.44 -0.32 -42.61
N ALA A 446 12.30 -1.00 -43.74
CA ALA A 446 12.53 -2.44 -43.84
C ALA A 446 13.99 -2.80 -43.55
N LEU A 447 14.95 -2.01 -44.04
CA LEU A 447 16.37 -2.20 -43.75
C LEU A 447 16.66 -2.00 -42.25
N LEU A 448 16.09 -0.96 -41.63
CA LEU A 448 16.25 -0.71 -40.20
C LEU A 448 15.64 -1.83 -39.35
N LEU A 449 14.48 -2.37 -39.76
CA LEU A 449 13.86 -3.54 -39.13
C LEU A 449 14.73 -4.78 -39.25
N LEU A 450 15.34 -5.03 -40.41
CA LEU A 450 16.27 -6.15 -40.61
C LEU A 450 17.53 -5.99 -39.77
N ILE A 451 18.10 -4.78 -39.68
CA ILE A 451 19.26 -4.49 -38.82
C ILE A 451 18.90 -4.71 -37.34
N SER A 452 17.73 -4.25 -36.90
CA SER A 452 17.24 -4.45 -35.53
C SER A 452 17.02 -5.93 -35.22
N ALA A 453 16.39 -6.68 -36.15
CA ALA A 453 16.16 -8.11 -36.00
C ALA A 453 17.48 -8.90 -35.98
N ALA A 454 18.45 -8.55 -36.83
CA ALA A 454 19.78 -9.14 -36.82
C ALA A 454 20.56 -8.81 -35.54
N GLY A 455 20.42 -7.58 -35.03
CA GLY A 455 20.98 -7.17 -33.74
C GLY A 455 20.39 -7.95 -32.57
N ASN A 456 19.07 -8.11 -32.53
CA ASN A 456 18.37 -8.91 -31.52
C ASN A 456 18.72 -10.40 -31.63
N ALA A 457 18.83 -10.95 -32.84
CA ALA A 457 19.29 -12.32 -33.05
C ALA A 457 20.75 -12.50 -32.61
N GLY A 458 21.62 -11.52 -32.88
CA GLY A 458 23.00 -11.49 -32.42
C GLY A 458 23.12 -11.44 -30.90
N LEU A 459 22.32 -10.60 -30.23
CA LEU A 459 22.22 -10.55 -28.77
C LEU A 459 21.72 -11.87 -28.18
N PHE A 460 20.72 -12.50 -28.82
CA PHE A 460 20.18 -13.79 -28.40
C PHE A 460 21.20 -14.93 -28.57
N LEU A 461 21.95 -14.94 -29.69
CA LEU A 461 23.02 -15.92 -29.93
C LEU A 461 24.22 -15.70 -29.00
N LYS A 462 24.56 -14.44 -28.68
CA LYS A 462 25.60 -14.11 -27.69
C LYS A 462 25.19 -14.54 -26.28
N ALA A 463 23.96 -14.26 -25.85
CA ALA A 463 23.41 -14.74 -24.60
C ALA A 463 23.39 -16.27 -24.53
N ARG A 464 23.12 -16.96 -25.65
CA ARG A 464 23.17 -18.42 -25.75
C ARG A 464 24.59 -18.96 -25.71
N SER A 465 25.57 -18.26 -26.27
CA SER A 465 27.01 -18.59 -26.21
C SER A 465 27.58 -18.42 -24.79
N GLU A 466 27.24 -17.32 -24.11
CA GLU A 466 27.63 -17.07 -22.72
C GLU A 466 27.04 -18.12 -21.78
N ARG A 467 25.76 -18.48 -21.95
CA ARG A 467 25.11 -19.55 -21.18
C ARG A 467 25.72 -20.94 -21.46
N ARG A 468 26.24 -21.19 -22.68
CA ARG A 468 26.97 -22.45 -23.02
C ARG A 468 28.39 -22.48 -22.44
N ARG A 469 29.05 -21.32 -22.32
CA ARG A 469 30.42 -21.20 -21.77
C ARG A 469 30.45 -21.28 -20.24
N GLU A 470 29.33 -20.97 -19.58
CA GLU A 470 29.16 -21.11 -18.12
C GLU A 470 28.78 -22.54 -17.73
N SER A 471 28.03 -23.26 -18.56
CA SER A 471 27.70 -24.68 -18.34
C SER A 471 28.89 -25.64 -18.55
N SER A 472 29.95 -25.22 -19.24
CA SER A 472 31.10 -26.09 -19.55
C SER A 472 32.20 -26.09 -18.47
N ARG A 473 31.99 -25.39 -17.34
CA ARG A 473 32.97 -25.29 -16.24
C ARG A 473 32.60 -26.07 -14.96
N TYR A 474 31.58 -26.92 -15.01
CA TYR A 474 31.31 -27.91 -13.96
C TYR A 474 31.83 -29.28 -14.41
N LEU A 475 33.13 -29.50 -14.27
CA LEU A 475 33.70 -30.85 -14.33
C LEU A 475 33.44 -31.50 -12.95
N TYR A 476 32.57 -32.51 -12.94
CA TYR A 476 32.47 -33.44 -11.81
C TYR A 476 33.80 -34.19 -11.69
N GLN A 477 34.47 -34.04 -10.55
CA GLN A 477 35.64 -34.84 -10.20
C GLN A 477 35.18 -35.92 -9.21
N PRO A 478 35.11 -37.21 -9.60
CA PRO A 478 34.75 -38.28 -8.67
C PRO A 478 35.93 -38.52 -7.72
N LEU A 479 35.70 -38.36 -6.41
CA LEU A 479 36.62 -38.83 -5.38
C LEU A 479 36.48 -40.36 -5.29
N LEU A 480 37.33 -41.05 -6.05
CA LEU A 480 37.71 -42.44 -5.80
C LEU A 480 38.96 -42.42 -4.93
N GLU A 481 38.82 -43.03 -3.75
CA GLU A 481 39.83 -43.65 -2.88
C GLU A 481 41.29 -43.25 -3.06
N MET A 482 41.87 -42.63 -2.01
CA MET A 482 43.25 -42.95 -1.63
C MET A 482 43.35 -43.03 -0.09
N ASN A 483 43.77 -44.22 0.34
CA ASN A 483 44.27 -44.55 1.67
C ASN A 483 45.36 -43.58 2.12
N GLY A 484 45.51 -43.46 3.45
CA GLY A 484 46.37 -42.49 4.10
C GLY A 484 47.87 -42.79 4.09
N GLU A 485 48.59 -41.82 4.66
CA GLU A 485 49.64 -41.96 5.69
C GLU A 485 49.53 -40.75 6.63
#